data_AF-A0A3N5PLX9-F1
#
_entry.id   AF-A0A3N5PLX9-F1
#
_cell.length_a   1.000
_cell.length_b   1.000
_cell.length_c   1.000
_cell.angle_alpha   90.00
_cell.angle_beta   90.00
_cell.angle_gamma   90.00
#
_symmetry.space_group_name_H-M   'P 1'
#
loop_
_entity.id
_entity.type
_entity.pdbx_description
1 polymer ?
#
loop_
_entity_poly.entity_id
_entity_poly.type
_entity_poly.pdbx_seq_one_letter_code
_entity_poly.pdbx_strand_id
1 'polypeptide(L)' 'MTRRTKQKTRVRPPLTDLENEVMRAVWSGGPSSVDAVHRIVARKRELKETTVRTLLRRL' A
#
# COMPACT_ATOMS: atom_id res chain seq x y z
N MET A 1 -36.18 16.16 -6.97
CA MET A 1 -35.44 15.96 -5.70
C MET A 1 -34.62 14.69 -5.79
N THR A 2 -33.35 14.76 -6.19
CA THR A 2 -32.47 13.58 -6.28
C THR A 2 -31.81 13.33 -4.92
N ARG A 3 -32.16 12.21 -4.28
CA ARG A 3 -31.56 11.74 -3.03
C ARG A 3 -30.08 11.43 -3.29
N ARG A 4 -29.18 12.32 -2.84
CA ARG A 4 -27.74 12.09 -2.81
C ARG A 4 -27.47 10.98 -1.80
N THR A 5 -27.18 9.77 -2.27
CA THR A 5 -26.76 8.66 -1.43
C THR A 5 -25.47 9.05 -0.72
N LYS A 6 -25.57 9.23 0.60
CA LYS A 6 -24.44 9.51 1.48
C LYS A 6 -23.50 8.30 1.39
N GLN A 7 -22.43 8.40 0.59
CA GLN A 7 -21.41 7.36 0.56
C GLN A 7 -20.91 7.19 1.99
N LYS A 8 -21.21 6.04 2.61
CA LYS A 8 -20.54 5.62 3.85
C LYS A 8 -19.06 5.65 3.54
N THR A 9 -18.31 6.56 4.15
CA THR A 9 -16.85 6.49 4.20
C THR A 9 -16.52 5.11 4.77
N ARG A 10 -16.20 4.16 3.90
CA ARG A 10 -15.74 2.84 4.32
C ARG A 10 -14.44 3.09 5.04
N VAL A 11 -14.49 3.04 6.37
CA VAL A 11 -13.31 3.09 7.21
C VAL A 11 -12.44 1.93 6.71
N ARG A 12 -11.30 2.25 6.07
CA ARG A 12 -10.41 1.22 5.55
C ARG A 12 -9.98 0.35 6.75
N PRO A 13 -9.95 -0.98 6.60
CA PRO A 13 -9.43 -1.84 7.66
C PRO A 13 -8.02 -1.35 8.06
N PRO A 14 -7.62 -1.55 9.32
CA PRO A 14 -6.28 -1.21 9.77
C PRO A 14 -5.24 -1.83 8.81
N LEU A 15 -4.23 -1.05 8.45
CA LEU A 15 -3.14 -1.55 7.62
C LEU A 15 -2.50 -2.76 8.31
N THR A 16 -2.35 -3.85 7.58
CA THR A 16 -1.60 -5.02 8.01
C THR A 16 -0.13 -4.68 8.22
N ASP A 17 0.61 -5.52 8.95
CA ASP A 17 2.04 -5.29 9.19
C ASP A 17 2.84 -5.14 7.89
N LEU A 18 2.48 -5.90 6.85
CA LEU A 18 3.11 -5.82 5.54
C LEU A 18 2.80 -4.49 4.83
N GLU A 19 1.56 -4.04 4.89
CA GLU A 19 1.16 -2.74 4.31
C GLU A 19 1.87 -1.58 5.01
N ASN A 20 1.99 -1.65 6.34
CA ASN A 20 2.76 -0.66 7.11
C ASN A 20 4.24 -0.65 6.72
N GLU A 21 4.83 -1.83 6.49
CA GLU A 21 6.23 -1.95 6.08
C GLU A 21 6.47 -1.37 4.68
N VAL A 22 5.56 -1.64 3.74
CA VAL A 22 5.58 -1.05 2.39
C VAL A 22 5.44 0.48 2.47
N MET A 23 4.49 0.98 3.27
CA MET A 23 4.30 2.43 3.48
C MET A 23 5.53 3.10 4.10
N ARG A 24 6.18 2.44 5.07
CA ARG A 24 7.44 2.94 5.65
C ARG A 24 8.55 3.01 4.62
N ALA A 25 8.69 1.99 3.76
CA ALA A 25 9.70 1.99 2.70
C ALA A 25 9.49 3.14 1.71
N VAL A 26 8.23 3.40 1.33
CA VAL A 26 7.86 4.55 0.47
C VAL A 26 8.15 5.87 1.17
N TRP A 27 7.72 6.04 2.42
CA TRP A 27 7.93 7.28 3.18
C TRP A 27 9.40 7.59 3.45
N SER A 28 10.25 6.57 3.66
CA SER A 28 11.68 6.77 3.88
C SER A 28 12.44 7.09 2.59
N GLY A 29 11.98 6.55 1.45
CA GLY A 29 12.67 6.66 0.16
C GLY A 29 12.20 7.82 -0.73
N GLY A 30 11.05 8.44 -0.41
CA GLY A 30 10.42 9.42 -1.28
C GLY A 30 9.77 8.76 -2.52
N PRO A 31 9.42 9.55 -3.56
CA PRO A 31 8.79 9.05 -4.78
C PRO A 31 9.64 7.94 -5.40
N SER A 32 9.17 6.70 -5.26
CA SER A 32 9.93 5.49 -5.63
C SER A 32 9.11 4.63 -6.58
N SER A 33 9.80 3.96 -7.50
CA SER A 33 9.16 2.95 -8.35
C SER A 33 8.77 1.71 -7.54
N VAL A 34 7.81 0.95 -8.05
CA VAL A 34 7.36 -0.31 -7.41
C VAL A 34 8.53 -1.29 -7.21
N ASP A 35 9.43 -1.37 -8.20
CA ASP A 35 10.65 -2.18 -8.13
C ASP A 35 11.61 -1.73 -7.02
N ALA A 36 11.78 -0.42 -6.84
CA ALA A 36 12.62 0.11 -5.77
C ALA A 36 12.06 -0.24 -4.38
N VAL A 37 10.74 -0.09 -4.20
CA VAL A 37 10.05 -0.50 -2.96
C VAL A 37 10.16 -2.00 -2.75
N HIS A 38 9.99 -2.80 -3.81
CA HIS A 38 10.16 -4.25 -3.75
C HIS A 38 11.57 -4.62 -3.31
N ARG A 39 12.62 -4.02 -3.87
CA ARG A 39 14.01 -4.30 -3.45
C ARG A 39 14.27 -3.96 -1.98
N ILE A 40 13.62 -2.93 -1.44
CA ILE A 40 13.75 -2.56 -0.01
C ILE A 40 13.04 -3.58 0.88
N VAL A 41 11.80 -3.95 0.55
CA VAL A 41 11.00 -4.89 1.34
C VAL A 41 11.51 -6.33 1.19
N ALA A 42 12.03 -6.68 0.01
CA ALA A 42 12.61 -7.99 -0.29
C ALA A 42 13.80 -8.33 0.62
N ARG A 43 14.52 -7.32 1.14
CA ARG A 43 15.59 -7.53 2.13
C ARG A 43 15.11 -8.07 3.46
N LYS A 44 13.84 -7.83 3.81
CA LYS A 44 13.24 -8.23 5.09
C LYS A 44 12.27 -9.40 4.94
N ARG A 45 11.63 -9.54 3.78
CA ARG A 45 10.67 -10.60 3.48
C ARG A 45 10.81 -11.08 2.05
N GLU A 46 10.83 -12.38 1.83
CA GLU A 46 10.74 -12.95 0.48
C GLU A 46 9.34 -12.76 -0.09
N LEU A 47 9.17 -11.68 -0.87
CA LEU A 47 7.90 -11.35 -1.53
C LEU A 47 8.13 -11.21 -3.02
N LYS A 48 7.09 -11.55 -3.80
CA LYS A 48 7.08 -11.25 -5.23
C LYS A 48 6.82 -9.76 -5.45
N GLU A 49 7.42 -9.20 -6.49
CA GLU A 49 7.18 -7.82 -6.90
C GLU A 49 5.69 -7.56 -7.19
N THR A 50 4.99 -8.55 -7.74
CA THR A 50 3.55 -8.49 -8.00
C THR A 50 2.72 -8.28 -6.73
N THR A 51 3.17 -8.83 -5.59
CA THR A 51 2.52 -8.60 -4.29
C THR A 51 2.69 -7.15 -3.87
N VAL A 52 3.90 -6.60 -3.94
CA VAL A 52 4.17 -5.20 -3.61
C VAL A 52 3.37 -4.26 -4.51
N ARG A 53 3.32 -4.55 -5.82
CA ARG A 53 2.49 -3.82 -6.78
C ARG A 53 1.00 -3.83 -6.43
N THR A 54 0.49 -4.98 -6.00
CA THR A 54 -0.92 -5.12 -5.60
C THR A 54 -1.22 -4.34 -4.34
N LEU A 55 -0.32 -4.36 -3.35
CA LEU A 55 -0.47 -3.62 -2.10
C LEU A 55 -0.43 -2.10 -2.35
N LEU A 56 0.55 -1.62 -3.12
CA LEU A 56 0.67 -0.20 -3.47
C LEU A 56 -0.56 0.35 -4.21
N ARG A 57 -1.30 -0.48 -4.95
CA ARG A 57 -2.56 -0.08 -5.60
C ARG A 57 -3.75 0.00 -4.64
N ARG A 58 -3.67 -0.65 -3.48
CA ARG A 58 -4.75 -0.71 -2.48
C ARG A 58 -4.60 0.35 -1.39
N LEU A 59 -3.35 0.74 -1.10
CA LEU A 59 -2.98 1.87 -0.24
C LEU A 59 -3.45 3.19 -0.84
#